data_AF-A0A8K0IVI3-F1
#
_entry.id   AF-A0A8K0IVI3-F1
#
_cell.length_a   1.000
_cell.length_b   1.000
_cell.length_c   1.000
_cell.angle_alpha   90.00
_cell.angle_beta   90.00
_cell.angle_gamma   90.00
#
_symmetry.space_group_name_H-M   'P 1'
#
loop_
_entity.id
_entity.type
_entity.pdbx_description
1 polymer ?
#
loop_
_entity_poly.entity_id
_entity_poly.type
_entity_poly.pdbx_seq_one_letter_code
_entity_poly.pdbx_strand_id
1 'polypeptide(L)'
;MVLKILVASAALAAAALLLLDLAARIGGASGGCDAFLPEFPAPLANSTDLDAAFRELIARNWLSPGGRALCVGPGSGAAATAARQLGFRTAAVAAPFAACCGLPFAAASFDLAFSAALDRARVPARVVLEMERVLRPGRVGAVLQLVSGPGLMKAAAPVASLLRFSEVIGARAVNGSAMVVFKKWGHPGSASSGLSGGTCDNAMTKTPLLSDEIVELVRVALLPRGAFW
;
A
#
# COMPACT_ATOMS: atom_id res chain seq x y z
N MET A 1 3.22 -39.58 -14.48
CA MET A 1 4.42 -38.83 -14.01
C MET A 1 4.66 -37.57 -14.83
N VAL A 2 4.54 -37.63 -16.17
CA VAL A 2 4.73 -36.50 -17.10
C VAL A 2 3.80 -35.30 -16.86
N LEU A 3 2.53 -35.53 -16.50
CA LEU A 3 1.54 -34.45 -16.29
C LEU A 3 1.86 -33.55 -15.07
N LYS A 4 2.47 -34.10 -14.01
CA LYS A 4 2.86 -33.32 -12.82
C LYS A 4 4.02 -32.37 -13.11
N ILE A 5 4.94 -32.79 -13.99
CA ILE A 5 6.09 -31.98 -14.42
C ILE A 5 5.61 -30.80 -15.28
N LEU A 6 4.64 -31.06 -16.18
CA LEU A 6 4.07 -30.04 -17.06
C LEU A 6 3.26 -28.96 -16.31
N VAL A 7 2.54 -29.35 -15.25
CA VAL A 7 1.79 -28.41 -14.39
C VAL A 7 2.76 -27.57 -13.54
N ALA A 8 3.83 -28.18 -13.01
CA ALA A 8 4.84 -27.45 -12.26
C ALA A 8 5.59 -26.42 -13.13
N SER A 9 5.90 -26.77 -14.39
CA SER A 9 6.55 -25.84 -15.33
C SER A 9 5.64 -24.67 -15.73
N ALA A 10 4.35 -24.91 -15.90
CA ALA A 10 3.38 -23.85 -16.23
C ALA A 10 3.17 -22.87 -15.06
N ALA A 11 3.09 -23.39 -13.82
CA ALA A 11 2.99 -22.57 -12.62
C ALA A 11 4.24 -21.72 -12.38
N LEU A 12 5.43 -22.28 -12.64
CA LEU A 12 6.71 -21.57 -12.53
C LEU A 12 6.84 -20.46 -13.58
N ALA A 13 6.40 -20.73 -14.83
CA ALA A 13 6.38 -19.72 -15.89
C ALA A 13 5.40 -18.57 -15.58
N ALA A 14 4.22 -18.87 -15.04
CA ALA A 14 3.25 -17.85 -14.62
C ALA A 14 3.78 -17.00 -13.44
N ALA A 15 4.45 -17.62 -12.47
CA ALA A 15 5.09 -16.91 -11.37
C ALA A 15 6.26 -16.04 -11.86
N ALA A 16 7.08 -16.53 -12.80
CA ALA A 16 8.15 -15.77 -13.41
C ALA A 16 7.63 -14.58 -14.22
N LEU A 17 6.53 -14.73 -14.96
CA LEU A 17 5.89 -13.62 -15.68
C LEU A 17 5.28 -12.58 -14.74
N LEU A 18 4.69 -13.00 -13.61
CA LEU A 18 4.21 -12.08 -12.57
C LEU A 18 5.36 -11.33 -11.90
N LEU A 19 6.49 -12.00 -11.67
CA LEU A 19 7.70 -11.37 -11.13
C LEU A 19 8.38 -10.45 -12.14
N LEU A 20 8.35 -10.79 -13.44
CA LEU A 20 8.83 -9.90 -14.50
C LEU A 20 7.94 -8.68 -14.71
N ASP A 21 6.60 -8.82 -14.63
CA ASP A 21 5.68 -7.66 -14.68
C ASP A 21 5.87 -6.77 -13.44
N LEU A 22 6.07 -7.37 -12.26
CA LEU A 22 6.38 -6.65 -11.04
C LEU A 22 7.75 -5.95 -11.13
N ALA A 23 8.77 -6.64 -11.65
CA ALA A 23 10.11 -6.06 -11.85
C ALA A 23 10.11 -4.99 -12.94
N ALA A 24 9.30 -5.10 -13.99
CA ALA A 24 9.14 -4.07 -15.02
C ALA A 24 8.41 -2.83 -14.46
N ARG A 25 7.45 -3.02 -13.54
CA ARG A 25 6.81 -1.92 -12.79
C ARG A 25 7.75 -1.24 -11.79
N ILE A 26 8.74 -1.96 -11.26
CA ILE A 26 9.71 -1.43 -10.29
C ILE A 26 10.97 -0.87 -11.00
N GLY A 27 11.33 -1.41 -12.17
CA GLY A 27 12.57 -1.11 -12.91
C GLY A 27 12.46 0.01 -13.95
N GLY A 28 11.33 0.72 -14.00
CA GLY A 28 11.10 1.81 -14.95
C GLY A 28 11.65 3.15 -14.48
N ALA A 29 12.83 3.50 -15.01
CA ALA A 29 13.39 4.85 -15.14
C ALA A 29 13.82 5.59 -13.85
N SER A 30 15.12 5.89 -13.79
CA SER A 30 15.72 6.93 -12.95
C SER A 30 15.30 8.35 -13.39
N GLY A 31 14.01 8.57 -13.60
CA GLY A 31 13.46 9.89 -13.93
C GLY A 31 13.25 10.69 -12.66
N GLY A 32 13.71 11.94 -12.64
CA GLY A 32 13.38 12.91 -11.59
C GLY A 32 11.87 13.03 -11.35
N CYS A 33 11.50 13.73 -10.28
CA CYS A 33 10.12 13.96 -9.84
C CYS A 33 9.20 14.68 -10.83
N ASP A 34 9.74 15.12 -11.97
CA ASP A 34 9.08 16.03 -12.92
C ASP A 34 8.37 15.31 -14.07
N ALA A 35 8.44 13.98 -14.15
CA ALA A 35 7.71 13.22 -15.14
C ALA A 35 6.23 13.08 -14.74
N PHE A 36 5.39 13.98 -15.24
CA PHE A 36 3.94 13.83 -15.25
C PHE A 36 3.56 12.49 -15.89
N LEU A 37 2.93 11.60 -15.12
CA LEU A 37 2.31 10.41 -15.71
C LEU A 37 1.07 10.86 -16.51
N PRO A 38 0.91 10.39 -17.76
CA PRO A 38 -0.29 10.64 -18.54
C PRO A 38 -1.49 9.91 -17.94
N GLU A 39 -2.68 10.39 -18.32
CA GLU A 39 -4.02 10.10 -17.79
C GLU A 39 -4.24 8.67 -17.28
N PHE A 40 -4.66 8.56 -16.02
CA PHE A 40 -5.23 7.34 -15.46
C PHE A 40 -6.65 7.15 -16.03
N PRO A 41 -6.92 6.11 -16.85
CA PRO A 41 -8.21 5.97 -17.54
C PRO A 41 -9.36 5.51 -16.63
N ALA A 42 -9.07 5.08 -15.40
CA ALA A 42 -10.11 4.67 -14.46
C ALA A 42 -10.70 5.89 -13.71
N PRO A 43 -12.03 5.95 -13.49
CA PRO A 43 -12.62 6.99 -12.65
C PRO A 43 -12.11 6.88 -11.20
N LEU A 44 -11.93 8.02 -10.52
CA LEU A 44 -11.66 8.03 -9.08
C LEU A 44 -12.89 7.52 -8.32
N ALA A 45 -12.68 7.05 -7.09
CA ALA A 45 -13.79 6.71 -6.20
C ALA A 45 -14.74 7.91 -6.06
N ASN A 46 -16.04 7.70 -6.29
CA ASN A 46 -17.05 8.74 -6.15
C ASN A 46 -17.38 8.98 -4.66
N SER A 47 -18.20 10.00 -4.38
CA SER A 47 -18.58 10.33 -3.00
C SER A 47 -19.30 9.17 -2.29
N THR A 48 -20.18 8.45 -2.99
CA THR A 48 -20.91 7.29 -2.46
C THR A 48 -19.99 6.13 -2.06
N ASP A 49 -18.92 5.89 -2.81
CA ASP A 49 -17.95 4.82 -2.51
C ASP A 49 -17.09 5.17 -1.30
N LEU A 50 -16.68 6.43 -1.21
CA LEU A 50 -15.91 6.95 -0.08
C LEU A 50 -16.74 6.92 1.21
N ASP A 51 -17.99 7.38 1.15
CA ASP A 51 -18.93 7.31 2.26
C ASP A 51 -19.17 5.88 2.72
N ALA A 52 -19.40 4.96 1.79
CA ALA A 52 -19.61 3.54 2.09
C ALA A 52 -18.35 2.91 2.72
N ALA A 53 -17.16 3.28 2.24
CA ALA A 53 -15.90 2.80 2.79
C ALA A 53 -15.71 3.22 4.26
N PHE A 54 -15.90 4.50 4.58
CA PHE A 54 -15.78 4.96 5.96
C PHE A 54 -16.86 4.37 6.88
N ARG A 55 -18.10 4.23 6.39
CA ARG A 55 -19.16 3.56 7.17
C ARG A 55 -18.84 2.09 7.43
N GLU A 56 -18.28 1.36 6.46
CA GLU A 56 -17.84 -0.04 6.67
C GLU A 56 -16.72 -0.12 7.72
N LEU A 57 -15.75 0.81 7.71
CA LEU A 57 -14.69 0.87 8.73
C LEU A 57 -15.26 1.05 10.15
N ILE A 58 -16.27 1.91 10.30
CA ILE A 58 -16.96 2.16 11.58
C ILE A 58 -17.79 0.94 11.98
N ALA A 59 -18.59 0.39 11.07
CA ALA A 59 -19.47 -0.75 11.32
C ALA A 59 -18.68 -2.01 11.76
N ARG A 60 -17.46 -2.17 11.26
CA ARG A 60 -16.52 -3.24 11.64
C ARG A 60 -15.78 -3.00 12.95
N ASN A 61 -15.99 -1.84 13.59
CA ASN A 61 -15.24 -1.38 14.76
C ASN A 61 -13.73 -1.32 14.51
N TRP A 62 -13.30 -1.11 13.27
CA TRP A 62 -11.90 -0.86 12.93
C TRP A 62 -11.51 0.60 13.15
N LEU A 63 -12.49 1.49 13.10
CA LEU A 63 -12.31 2.92 13.29
C LEU A 63 -13.38 3.47 14.22
N SER A 64 -12.96 4.13 15.30
CA SER A 64 -13.89 4.88 16.17
C SER A 64 -14.16 6.27 15.58
N PRO A 65 -15.41 6.75 15.58
CA PRO A 65 -15.75 8.10 15.15
C PRO A 65 -14.97 9.17 15.92
N GLY A 66 -14.76 10.34 15.31
CA GLY A 66 -14.18 11.51 15.98
C GLY A 66 -12.64 11.57 16.01
N GLY A 67 -11.95 10.56 15.48
CA GLY A 67 -10.49 10.52 15.38
C GLY A 67 -9.90 11.52 14.36
N ARG A 68 -8.57 11.59 14.32
CA ARG A 68 -7.85 12.31 13.26
C ARG A 68 -7.65 11.41 12.04
N ALA A 69 -8.13 11.83 10.88
CA ALA A 69 -7.96 11.10 9.63
C ALA A 69 -7.11 11.88 8.63
N LEU A 70 -6.20 11.20 7.96
CA LEU A 70 -5.42 11.73 6.85
C LEU A 70 -5.83 11.00 5.57
N CYS A 71 -6.20 11.76 4.54
CA CYS A 71 -6.42 11.22 3.20
C CYS A 71 -5.24 11.60 2.29
N VAL A 72 -4.67 10.63 1.57
CA VAL A 72 -3.48 10.81 0.74
C VAL A 72 -3.76 10.40 -0.70
N GLY A 73 -3.19 11.15 -1.64
CA GLY A 73 -3.23 10.83 -3.07
C GLY A 73 -4.37 11.49 -3.83
N PRO A 74 -4.55 11.14 -5.12
CA PRO A 74 -5.66 11.60 -5.93
C PRO A 74 -7.01 11.30 -5.25
N GLY A 75 -7.94 12.28 -5.26
CA GLY A 75 -9.23 12.15 -4.59
C GLY A 75 -9.20 12.35 -3.06
N SER A 76 -8.04 12.67 -2.46
CA SER A 76 -7.92 12.90 -1.01
C SER A 76 -8.83 14.01 -0.47
N GLY A 77 -9.10 15.05 -1.25
CA GLY A 77 -10.04 16.11 -0.85
C GLY A 77 -11.49 15.63 -0.71
N ALA A 78 -11.94 14.78 -1.65
CA ALA A 78 -13.25 14.15 -1.59
C ALA A 78 -13.33 13.17 -0.41
N ALA A 79 -12.30 12.34 -0.23
CA ALA A 79 -12.22 11.41 0.89
C ALA A 79 -12.22 12.14 2.25
N ALA A 80 -11.50 13.26 2.35
CA ALA A 80 -11.48 14.08 3.57
C ALA A 80 -12.81 14.78 3.84
N THR A 81 -13.59 15.08 2.79
CA THR A 81 -14.96 15.61 2.93
C THR A 81 -15.91 14.53 3.46
N ALA A 82 -15.89 13.34 2.87
CA ALA A 82 -16.68 12.18 3.31
C ALA A 82 -16.39 11.80 4.77
N ALA A 83 -15.11 11.70 5.15
CA ALA A 83 -14.73 11.44 6.53
C ALA A 83 -15.18 12.58 7.49
N ARG A 84 -15.12 13.85 7.05
CA ARG A 84 -15.56 14.97 7.90
C ARG A 84 -17.06 14.91 8.19
N GLN A 85 -17.89 14.48 7.24
CA GLN A 85 -19.33 14.29 7.43
C GLN A 85 -19.64 13.20 8.48
N LEU A 86 -18.71 12.28 8.71
CA LEU A 86 -18.79 11.23 9.74
C LEU A 86 -18.11 11.64 11.07
N GLY A 87 -17.75 12.93 11.22
CA GLY A 87 -17.23 13.50 12.47
C GLY A 87 -15.71 13.46 12.64
N PHE A 88 -14.95 13.02 11.64
CA PHE A 88 -13.47 13.00 11.73
C PHE A 88 -12.86 14.38 11.55
N ARG A 89 -11.75 14.63 12.27
CA ARG A 89 -10.87 15.77 11.98
C ARG A 89 -9.93 15.39 10.84
N THR A 90 -10.12 15.99 9.66
CA THR A 90 -9.49 15.52 8.44
C THR A 90 -8.35 16.43 7.96
N ALA A 91 -7.27 15.81 7.50
CA ALA A 91 -6.25 16.42 6.66
C ALA A 91 -6.24 15.71 5.29
N ALA A 92 -5.92 16.44 4.22
CA ALA A 92 -5.80 15.90 2.89
C ALA A 92 -4.47 16.34 2.26
N VAL A 93 -3.79 15.41 1.59
CA VAL A 93 -2.59 15.71 0.79
C VAL A 93 -2.74 15.08 -0.59
N ALA A 94 -2.85 15.93 -1.61
CA ALA A 94 -2.84 15.49 -3.00
C ALA A 94 -1.42 15.05 -3.41
N ALA A 95 -1.31 14.00 -4.23
CA ALA A 95 -0.07 13.68 -4.93
C ALA A 95 0.20 14.77 -6.00
N PRO A 96 1.45 15.20 -6.24
CA PRO A 96 2.69 14.42 -6.15
C PRO A 96 3.46 14.57 -4.83
N PHE A 97 2.97 15.38 -3.88
CA PHE A 97 3.75 15.77 -2.69
C PHE A 97 4.24 14.58 -1.84
N ALA A 98 3.43 13.53 -1.71
CA ALA A 98 3.77 12.32 -0.95
C ALA A 98 4.78 11.39 -1.66
N ALA A 99 5.00 11.55 -2.97
CA ALA A 99 5.84 10.66 -3.75
C ALA A 99 7.34 11.01 -3.68
N CYS A 100 7.66 12.30 -3.51
CA CYS A 100 9.05 12.78 -3.53
C CYS A 100 9.53 13.35 -2.20
N CYS A 101 8.65 14.00 -1.42
CA CYS A 101 8.99 14.50 -0.09
C CYS A 101 8.12 13.79 0.96
N GLY A 102 8.61 13.76 2.21
CA GLY A 102 7.81 13.24 3.32
C GLY A 102 6.52 14.05 3.50
N LEU A 103 5.47 13.43 4.03
CA LEU A 103 4.27 14.17 4.39
C LEU A 103 4.61 15.20 5.49
N PRO A 104 4.06 16.43 5.43
CA PRO A 104 4.37 17.51 6.37
C PRO A 104 3.67 17.33 7.72
N PHE A 105 3.62 16.10 8.22
CA PHE A 105 3.03 15.73 9.49
C PHE A 105 4.03 14.96 10.33
N ALA A 106 3.96 15.17 11.65
CA ALA A 106 4.72 14.38 12.60
C ALA A 106 4.31 12.90 12.54
N ALA A 107 5.25 12.02 12.91
CA ALA A 107 4.94 10.60 13.10
C ALA A 107 3.88 10.42 14.20
N ALA A 108 3.09 9.34 14.12
CA ALA A 108 2.06 8.99 15.12
C ALA A 108 1.06 10.13 15.43
N SER A 109 0.61 10.86 14.42
CA SER A 109 -0.29 12.01 14.56
C SER A 109 -1.76 11.72 14.20
N PHE A 110 -2.04 10.63 13.47
CA PHE A 110 -3.38 10.28 12.99
C PHE A 110 -3.88 8.91 13.51
N ASP A 111 -5.20 8.80 13.61
CA ASP A 111 -5.93 7.57 13.95
C ASP A 111 -6.38 6.78 12.70
N LEU A 112 -6.42 7.46 11.55
CA LEU A 112 -6.69 6.85 10.24
C LEU A 112 -5.77 7.46 9.18
N ALA A 113 -5.20 6.62 8.32
CA ALA A 113 -4.57 7.02 7.07
C ALA A 113 -5.27 6.31 5.91
N PHE A 114 -5.81 7.07 4.97
CA PHE A 114 -6.67 6.57 3.91
C PHE A 114 -6.13 6.96 2.53
N SER A 115 -6.17 6.05 1.57
CA SER A 115 -5.87 6.32 0.16
C SER A 115 -6.88 5.62 -0.75
N ALA A 116 -7.41 6.33 -1.74
CA ALA A 116 -8.36 5.80 -2.73
C ALA A 116 -7.74 5.55 -4.11
N ALA A 117 -6.43 5.75 -4.23
CA ALA A 117 -5.74 5.78 -5.53
C ALA A 117 -4.26 5.37 -5.35
N LEU A 118 -3.99 4.36 -4.52
CA LEU A 118 -2.63 3.88 -4.30
C LEU A 118 -2.00 3.30 -5.57
N ASP A 119 -2.82 2.66 -6.42
CA ASP A 119 -2.50 2.19 -7.77
C ASP A 119 -2.06 3.31 -8.72
N ARG A 120 -2.42 4.56 -8.41
CA ARG A 120 -2.03 5.76 -9.16
C ARG A 120 -0.83 6.50 -8.58
N ALA A 121 -0.30 6.02 -7.47
CA ALA A 121 0.90 6.60 -6.89
C ALA A 121 2.12 6.21 -7.74
N ARG A 122 2.99 7.18 -8.03
CA ARG A 122 4.26 6.93 -8.72
C ARG A 122 5.14 5.93 -7.97
N VAL A 123 5.19 6.06 -6.64
CA VAL A 123 5.94 5.17 -5.76
C VAL A 123 5.00 4.70 -4.63
N PRO A 124 4.17 3.66 -4.86
CA PRO A 124 3.19 3.18 -3.87
C PRO A 124 3.82 2.83 -2.53
N ALA A 125 5.01 2.22 -2.54
CA ALA A 125 5.76 1.90 -1.33
C ALA A 125 6.03 3.14 -0.45
N ARG A 126 6.34 4.29 -1.05
CA ARG A 126 6.61 5.53 -0.32
C ARG A 126 5.34 6.09 0.32
N VAL A 127 4.22 6.05 -0.40
CA VAL A 127 2.91 6.46 0.12
C VAL A 127 2.52 5.58 1.31
N VAL A 128 2.65 4.26 1.19
CA VAL A 128 2.36 3.32 2.29
C VAL A 128 3.27 3.58 3.49
N LEU A 129 4.57 3.74 3.29
CA LEU A 129 5.50 4.04 4.39
C LEU A 129 5.16 5.34 5.11
N GLU A 130 4.78 6.39 4.38
CA GLU A 130 4.35 7.65 4.99
C GLU A 130 3.00 7.51 5.72
N MET A 131 2.06 6.70 5.21
CA MET A 131 0.84 6.34 5.93
C MET A 131 1.16 5.60 7.24
N GLU A 132 2.06 4.61 7.20
CA GLU A 132 2.50 3.90 8.40
C GLU A 132 3.21 4.82 9.40
N ARG A 133 4.04 5.76 8.93
CA ARG A 133 4.76 6.72 9.78
C ARG A 133 3.79 7.61 10.57
N VAL A 134 2.80 8.20 9.89
CA VAL A 134 1.87 9.16 10.51
C VAL A 134 0.79 8.49 11.35
N LEU A 135 0.54 7.20 11.17
CA LEU A 135 -0.37 6.44 12.02
C LEU A 135 0.18 6.25 13.44
N ARG A 136 -0.69 6.42 14.44
CA ARG A 136 -0.39 6.02 15.82
C ARG A 136 -0.28 4.49 15.94
N PRO A 137 0.55 3.96 16.85
CA PRO A 137 0.59 2.52 17.13
C PRO A 137 -0.82 1.97 17.42
N GLY A 138 -1.16 0.81 16.86
CA GLY A 138 -2.46 0.17 17.03
C GLY A 138 -3.61 0.82 16.26
N ARG A 139 -3.38 1.89 15.49
CA ARG A 139 -4.37 2.53 14.62
C ARG A 139 -4.35 1.95 13.20
N VAL A 140 -5.38 2.27 12.43
CA VAL A 140 -5.68 1.60 11.16
C VAL A 140 -5.37 2.48 9.96
N GLY A 141 -4.84 1.88 8.91
CA GLY A 141 -4.82 2.47 7.58
C GLY A 141 -5.72 1.70 6.64
N ALA A 142 -6.22 2.36 5.60
CA ALA A 142 -7.08 1.73 4.60
C ALA A 142 -6.73 2.22 3.19
N VAL A 143 -6.74 1.27 2.26
CA VAL A 143 -6.51 1.49 0.83
C VAL A 143 -7.74 1.02 0.08
N LEU A 144 -8.44 1.94 -0.56
CA LEU A 144 -9.55 1.66 -1.47
C LEU A 144 -9.01 1.65 -2.90
N GLN A 145 -9.25 0.56 -3.62
CA GLN A 145 -8.87 0.38 -5.02
C GLN A 145 -10.09 -0.03 -5.81
N LEU A 146 -10.29 0.57 -6.98
CA LEU A 146 -11.29 0.10 -7.91
C LEU A 146 -10.83 -1.26 -8.47
N VAL A 147 -11.66 -2.29 -8.38
CA VAL A 147 -11.31 -3.63 -8.90
C VAL A 147 -12.24 -3.96 -10.05
N SER A 148 -11.65 -4.23 -11.21
CA SER A 148 -12.39 -4.83 -12.31
C SER A 148 -12.31 -6.35 -12.15
N GLY A 149 -13.37 -6.96 -11.60
CA GLY A 149 -13.53 -8.42 -11.49
C GLY A 149 -13.24 -9.02 -10.10
N PRO A 150 -13.38 -10.36 -9.98
CA PRO A 150 -13.38 -11.04 -8.68
C PRO A 150 -11.95 -11.18 -8.13
N GLY A 151 -11.68 -10.58 -6.97
CA GLY A 151 -10.52 -10.95 -6.18
C GLY A 151 -10.12 -9.92 -5.13
N LEU A 152 -10.78 -9.92 -3.98
CA LEU A 152 -10.29 -9.23 -2.77
C LEU A 152 -8.84 -9.63 -2.44
N MET A 153 -8.50 -10.91 -2.68
CA MET A 153 -7.13 -11.42 -2.52
C MET A 153 -6.14 -10.74 -3.48
N LYS A 154 -6.57 -10.43 -4.71
CA LYS A 154 -5.76 -9.73 -5.71
C LYS A 154 -5.49 -8.27 -5.32
N ALA A 155 -6.41 -7.64 -4.59
CA ALA A 155 -6.22 -6.30 -4.05
C ALA A 155 -5.38 -6.28 -2.76
N ALA A 156 -5.50 -7.31 -1.92
CA ALA A 156 -4.82 -7.38 -0.62
C ALA A 156 -3.32 -7.69 -0.74
N ALA A 157 -2.92 -8.62 -1.62
CA ALA A 157 -1.53 -9.05 -1.71
C ALA A 157 -0.54 -7.92 -2.07
N PRO A 158 -0.83 -7.02 -3.04
CA PRO A 158 0.03 -5.88 -3.32
C PRO A 158 0.13 -4.89 -2.17
N VAL A 159 -0.94 -4.70 -1.37
CA VAL A 159 -0.87 -3.82 -0.20
C VAL A 159 -0.03 -4.48 0.88
N ALA A 160 -0.24 -5.77 1.15
CA ALA A 160 0.48 -6.52 2.16
C ALA A 160 2.00 -6.50 1.93
N SER A 161 2.47 -6.62 0.67
CA SER A 161 3.90 -6.60 0.35
C SER A 161 4.57 -5.24 0.54
N LEU A 162 3.80 -4.15 0.64
CA LEU A 162 4.31 -2.79 0.86
C LEU A 162 4.38 -2.41 2.34
N LEU A 163 3.67 -3.12 3.22
CA LEU A 163 3.64 -2.82 4.65
C LEU A 163 4.93 -3.26 5.33
N ARG A 164 5.49 -2.41 6.18
CA ARG A 164 6.68 -2.72 6.99
C ARG A 164 6.42 -2.71 8.49
N PHE A 165 5.49 -1.88 8.92
CA PHE A 165 5.19 -1.62 10.33
C PHE A 165 3.72 -1.89 10.67
N SER A 166 3.04 -2.64 9.82
CA SER A 166 1.63 -2.95 9.94
C SER A 166 1.33 -4.36 9.43
N GLU A 167 0.17 -4.86 9.82
CA GLU A 167 -0.40 -6.11 9.32
C GLU A 167 -1.75 -5.86 8.65
N VAL A 168 -2.09 -6.62 7.61
CA VAL A 168 -3.43 -6.58 7.02
C VAL A 168 -4.40 -7.28 7.98
N ILE A 169 -5.43 -6.55 8.42
CA ILE A 169 -6.47 -7.07 9.33
C ILE A 169 -7.77 -7.41 8.59
N GLY A 170 -7.89 -7.03 7.32
CA GLY A 170 -9.02 -7.43 6.49
C GLY A 170 -9.04 -6.82 5.10
N ALA A 171 -9.90 -7.36 4.24
CA ALA A 171 -10.24 -6.80 2.94
C ALA A 171 -11.75 -6.92 2.69
N ARG A 172 -12.38 -5.89 2.11
CA ARG A 172 -13.84 -5.77 1.93
C ARG A 172 -14.17 -5.28 0.54
N ALA A 173 -15.25 -5.79 -0.05
CA ALA A 173 -15.83 -5.18 -1.24
C ALA A 173 -16.75 -4.04 -0.80
N VAL A 174 -16.59 -2.87 -1.42
CA VAL A 174 -17.37 -1.66 -1.16
C VAL A 174 -17.75 -1.07 -2.52
N ASN A 175 -19.03 -1.16 -2.90
CA ASN A 175 -19.56 -0.61 -4.17
C ASN A 175 -18.72 -0.94 -5.42
N GLY A 176 -18.24 -2.19 -5.56
CA GLY A 176 -17.40 -2.58 -6.70
C GLY A 176 -15.92 -2.20 -6.59
N SER A 177 -15.52 -1.55 -5.49
CA SER A 177 -14.12 -1.37 -5.08
C SER A 177 -13.71 -2.40 -4.02
N ALA A 178 -12.41 -2.65 -3.87
CA ALA A 178 -11.86 -3.39 -2.74
C ALA A 178 -11.17 -2.43 -1.79
N MET A 179 -11.55 -2.50 -0.52
CA MET A 179 -10.89 -1.82 0.58
C MET A 179 -10.03 -2.82 1.33
N VAL A 180 -8.72 -2.60 1.35
CA VAL A 180 -7.77 -3.34 2.18
C VAL A 180 -7.48 -2.51 3.42
N VAL A 181 -7.57 -3.14 4.59
CA VAL A 181 -7.39 -2.48 5.88
C VAL A 181 -6.22 -3.11 6.60
N PHE A 182 -5.33 -2.28 7.11
CA PHE A 182 -4.16 -2.69 7.86
C PHE A 182 -4.08 -1.96 9.20
N LYS A 183 -3.39 -2.56 10.16
CA LYS A 183 -3.21 -2.02 11.51
C LYS A 183 -1.73 -1.89 11.80
N LYS A 184 -1.32 -0.71 12.25
CA LYS A 184 0.06 -0.46 12.68
C LYS A 184 0.36 -1.25 13.95
N TRP A 185 1.51 -1.89 14.02
CA TRP A 185 1.95 -2.61 15.22
C TRP A 185 1.93 -1.70 16.45
N GLY A 186 1.36 -2.20 17.54
CA GLY A 186 1.34 -1.54 18.84
C GLY A 186 2.64 -1.78 19.60
N HIS A 187 3.79 -1.33 19.08
CA HIS A 187 5.02 -1.48 19.85
C HIS A 187 5.07 -0.42 20.97
N PRO A 188 5.19 -0.81 22.25
CA PRO A 188 5.45 0.13 23.33
C PRO A 188 6.87 0.66 23.17
N GLY A 189 7.03 1.86 22.62
CA GLY A 189 8.28 2.61 22.72
C GLY A 189 9.10 2.84 21.45
N SER A 190 8.69 2.38 20.27
CA SER A 190 9.34 2.83 19.02
C SER A 190 8.64 4.07 18.47
N ALA A 191 8.75 5.17 19.21
CA ALA A 191 8.72 6.48 18.58
C ALA A 191 9.98 6.53 17.71
N SER A 192 9.84 6.27 16.42
CA SER A 192 10.91 6.56 15.47
C SER A 192 11.28 8.03 15.67
N SER A 193 12.47 8.25 16.25
CA SER A 193 13.09 9.53 16.52
C SER A 193 12.86 10.45 15.33
N GLY A 194 12.36 11.64 15.60
CA GLY A 194 11.83 12.55 14.60
C GLY A 194 12.78 12.73 13.40
N LEU A 195 12.35 12.26 12.24
CA LEU A 195 12.69 12.93 11.00
C LEU A 195 11.83 14.20 10.97
N SER A 196 12.33 15.22 11.68
CA SER A 196 11.99 16.62 11.44
C SER A 196 12.07 16.87 9.94
N GLY A 197 11.11 17.64 9.40
CA GLY A 197 10.95 17.88 7.97
C GLY A 197 12.28 18.08 7.26
N GLY A 198 12.72 17.02 6.57
CA GLY A 198 13.92 17.07 5.76
C GLY A 198 13.60 17.84 4.51
N THR A 199 14.32 18.93 4.28
CA THR A 199 14.56 19.50 2.97
C THR A 199 14.81 18.36 1.99
N CYS A 200 14.18 18.42 0.81
CA CYS A 200 14.21 17.33 -0.17
C CYS A 200 15.61 17.27 -0.83
N ASP A 201 16.61 16.79 -0.10
CA ASP A 201 17.95 16.54 -0.59
C ASP A 201 18.02 15.10 -1.15
N ASN A 202 18.35 15.01 -2.44
CA ASN A 202 18.36 13.79 -3.26
C ASN A 202 19.50 12.81 -2.92
N ALA A 203 19.76 12.54 -1.66
CA ALA A 203 20.80 11.61 -1.24
C ALA A 203 20.20 10.29 -0.71
N MET A 204 19.66 9.47 -1.60
CA MET A 204 19.37 8.07 -1.28
C MET A 204 20.61 7.23 -1.61
N THR A 205 21.62 7.27 -0.73
CA THR A 205 22.66 6.25 -0.72
C THR A 205 22.22 5.08 0.16
N LYS A 206 22.45 3.88 -0.38
CA LYS A 206 22.26 2.55 0.22
C LYS A 206 20.83 2.02 0.23
N THR A 207 20.46 1.44 -0.91
CA THR A 207 19.66 0.21 -0.95
C THR A 207 20.20 -0.80 0.06
N PRO A 208 19.39 -1.30 1.02
CA PRO A 208 19.73 -2.56 1.66
C PRO A 208 19.65 -3.66 0.59
N LEU A 209 20.73 -4.41 0.44
CA LEU A 209 20.86 -5.55 -0.46
C LEU A 209 19.81 -6.60 -0.09
N LEU A 210 18.65 -6.51 -0.73
CA LEU A 210 17.60 -7.52 -0.71
C LEU A 210 17.80 -8.52 -1.87
N SER A 211 19.06 -8.79 -2.22
CA SER A 211 19.46 -9.71 -3.30
C SER A 211 19.80 -11.09 -2.78
N ASP A 212 20.31 -11.20 -1.55
CA ASP A 212 20.93 -12.47 -1.13
C ASP A 212 19.89 -13.47 -0.63
N GLU A 213 18.82 -13.01 0.04
CA GLU A 213 17.78 -13.89 0.57
C GLU A 213 16.87 -14.48 -0.53
N ILE A 214 16.65 -13.74 -1.62
CA ILE A 214 15.85 -14.19 -2.76
C ILE A 214 16.65 -15.16 -3.65
N VAL A 215 17.95 -14.94 -3.81
CA VAL A 215 18.83 -15.87 -4.54
C VAL A 215 18.96 -17.20 -3.78
N GLU A 216 19.01 -17.16 -2.45
CA GLU A 216 19.05 -18.37 -1.63
C GLU A 216 17.74 -19.17 -1.69
N LEU A 217 16.57 -18.49 -1.68
CA LEU A 217 15.27 -19.15 -1.85
C LEU A 217 15.11 -19.81 -3.23
N VAL A 218 15.64 -19.17 -4.29
CA VAL A 218 15.61 -19.72 -5.65
C VAL A 218 16.59 -20.89 -5.80
N ARG A 219 17.75 -20.87 -5.14
CA ARG A 219 18.68 -22.03 -5.08
C ARG A 219 18.05 -23.22 -4.38
N VAL A 220 17.33 -23.02 -3.27
CA VAL A 220 16.65 -24.10 -2.53
C VAL A 220 15.50 -24.70 -3.35
N ALA A 221 14.84 -23.91 -4.19
CA ALA A 221 13.75 -24.38 -5.05
C ALA A 221 14.22 -25.12 -6.33
N LEU A 222 15.47 -24.93 -6.76
CA LEU A 222 16.03 -25.51 -8.00
C LEU A 222 16.86 -26.79 -7.79
N LEU A 223 17.11 -27.21 -6.55
CA LEU A 223 17.77 -28.50 -6.29
C LEU A 223 16.77 -29.66 -6.41
N PRO A 224 16.94 -30.60 -7.35
CA PRO A 224 16.09 -31.78 -7.41
C PRO A 224 16.32 -32.62 -6.15
N ARG A 225 15.29 -32.74 -5.31
CA ARG A 225 15.24 -33.76 -4.25
C ARG A 225 15.13 -35.15 -4.92
N GLY A 226 16.26 -35.74 -5.28
CA GLY A 226 16.43 -37.20 -5.43
C GLY A 226 17.26 -37.68 -4.24
N ALA A 227 16.63 -38.28 -3.22
CA ALA A 227 16.41 -39.72 -3.09
C ALA A 227 17.69 -40.46 -2.68
N PHE A 228 17.86 -40.59 -1.35
CA PHE A 228 18.51 -41.72 -0.70
C PHE A 228 17.92 -43.02 -1.28
N TRP A 229 18.77 -43.91 -1.80
CA TRP A 229 18.97 -45.29 -1.36
C TRP A 229 20.35 -45.73 -1.85
#